data_AF-A0A7Y2T3S5-F1
#
_entry.id   AF-A0A7Y2T3S5-F1
#
_cell.length_a   1.000
_cell.length_b   1.000
_cell.length_c   1.000
_cell.angle_alpha   90.00
_cell.angle_beta   90.00
_cell.angle_gamma   90.00
#
_symmetry.space_group_name_H-M   'P 1'
#
loop_
_entity.id
_entity.type
_entity.pdbx_description
1 polymer ?
#
loop_
_entity_poly.entity_id
_entity_poly.type
_entity_poly.pdbx_seq_one_letter_code
_entity_poly.pdbx_strand_id
1 'polypeptide(L)'
;WNKGGAENFRKTVQSVITAKNIPFKTKFHGVMHLLNSSMFLCVFLVAVLSIPMLYIKNSFGHLGWIFEMTSFFIVSTIILFICYWFTYRSIQGSSFDHFVDYIKLFFTFFSVALGFSLHNTVAVLEGHMGKRSEFVRTPKFNINSLTASWKGNKYLTKKLSPNMILEFGLMVYFLFGMYSAIPLNDFGLFPFHLMLFLGFGFVFFKSLTAKA
;
A
#
# COMPACT_ATOMS: atom_id res chain seq x y z
N TRP A 1 -12.84 -2.36 -0.31
CA TRP A 1 -13.22 -1.41 0.77
C TRP A 1 -12.76 0.01 0.51
N ASN A 2 -11.52 0.26 0.06
CA ASN A 2 -11.00 1.62 -0.13
C ASN A 2 -11.83 2.52 -1.06
N LYS A 3 -12.42 1.97 -2.14
CA LYS A 3 -13.38 2.70 -2.98
C LYS A 3 -14.59 3.21 -2.19
N GLY A 4 -15.21 2.33 -1.39
CA GLY A 4 -16.36 2.70 -0.55
C GLY A 4 -15.99 3.73 0.53
N GLY A 5 -14.77 3.69 1.05
CA GLY A 5 -14.25 4.73 1.95
C GLY A 5 -14.16 6.10 1.26
N ALA A 6 -13.60 6.16 0.05
CA ALA A 6 -13.55 7.38 -0.76
C ALA A 6 -14.95 7.90 -1.16
N GLU A 7 -15.89 7.00 -1.49
CA GLU A 7 -17.28 7.38 -1.75
C GLU A 7 -17.98 7.93 -0.50
N ASN A 8 -17.71 7.36 0.68
CA ASN A 8 -18.22 7.87 1.95
C ASN A 8 -17.65 9.26 2.25
N PHE A 9 -16.35 9.48 2.01
CA PHE A 9 -15.76 10.82 2.09
C PHE A 9 -16.54 11.81 1.22
N ARG A 10 -16.74 11.52 -0.07
CA ARG A 10 -17.46 12.44 -0.97
C ARG A 10 -18.88 12.76 -0.48
N LYS A 11 -19.61 11.76 0.01
CA LYS A 11 -21.00 11.92 0.44
C LYS A 11 -21.13 12.68 1.76
N THR A 12 -20.19 12.48 2.68
CA THR A 12 -20.37 12.84 4.09
C THR A 12 -19.52 14.02 4.52
N VAL A 13 -18.38 14.29 3.86
CA VAL A 13 -17.43 15.34 4.29
C VAL A 13 -18.07 16.72 4.37
N GLN A 14 -18.90 17.09 3.38
CA GLN A 14 -19.57 18.39 3.36
C GLN A 14 -20.47 18.55 4.59
N SER A 15 -21.27 17.52 4.91
CA SER A 15 -22.15 17.54 6.07
C SER A 15 -21.38 17.67 7.39
N VAL A 16 -20.19 17.06 7.49
CA VAL A 16 -19.35 17.16 8.68
C VAL A 16 -18.80 18.57 8.85
N ILE A 17 -18.26 19.17 7.78
CA ILE A 17 -17.65 20.51 7.87
C ILE A 17 -18.70 21.61 8.08
N THR A 18 -19.91 21.47 7.51
CA THR A 18 -20.98 22.47 7.64
C THR A 18 -21.82 22.33 8.90
N ALA A 19 -21.67 21.26 9.68
CA ALA A 19 -22.45 21.05 10.90
C ALA A 19 -22.22 22.18 11.93
N LYS A 20 -23.28 22.88 12.33
CA LYS A 20 -23.18 24.02 13.27
C LYS A 20 -22.93 23.58 14.72
N ASN A 21 -23.41 22.39 15.09
CA ASN A 21 -23.40 21.89 16.47
C ASN A 21 -22.16 21.04 16.82
N ILE A 22 -21.12 21.07 15.98
CA ILE A 22 -19.92 20.24 16.17
C ILE A 22 -18.69 21.14 16.32
N PRO A 23 -17.87 20.97 17.37
CA PRO A 23 -16.61 21.69 17.53
C PRO A 23 -15.63 21.42 16.38
N PHE A 24 -14.79 22.41 16.07
CA PHE A 24 -13.78 22.30 15.00
C PHE A 24 -12.87 21.07 15.14
N LYS A 25 -12.41 20.76 16.36
CA LYS A 25 -11.56 19.59 16.64
C LYS A 25 -12.21 18.29 16.18
N THR A 26 -13.50 18.10 16.50
CA THR A 26 -14.26 16.91 16.10
C THR A 26 -14.46 16.85 14.59
N LYS A 27 -14.72 18.00 13.94
CA LYS A 27 -14.78 18.08 12.48
C LYS A 27 -13.47 17.64 11.83
N PHE A 28 -12.34 18.15 12.32
CA PHE A 28 -11.02 17.81 11.81
C PHE A 28 -10.75 16.30 11.93
N HIS A 29 -10.97 15.70 13.10
CA HIS A 29 -10.83 14.26 13.27
C HIS A 29 -11.78 13.47 12.36
N GLY A 30 -13.02 13.92 12.19
CA GLY A 30 -13.99 13.31 11.28
C GLY A 30 -13.51 13.35 9.82
N VAL A 31 -13.01 14.49 9.34
CA VAL A 31 -12.45 14.62 7.98
C VAL A 31 -11.24 13.70 7.80
N MET A 32 -10.30 13.70 8.75
CA MET A 32 -9.12 12.82 8.71
C MET A 32 -9.50 11.34 8.69
N HIS A 33 -10.49 10.94 9.49
CA HIS A 33 -11.00 9.58 9.50
C HIS A 33 -11.63 9.18 8.17
N LEU A 34 -12.41 10.08 7.55
CA LEU A 34 -13.00 9.83 6.22
C LEU A 34 -11.92 9.73 5.12
N LEU A 35 -10.78 10.39 5.28
CA LEU A 35 -9.65 10.32 4.35
C LEU A 35 -8.79 9.07 4.50
N ASN A 36 -9.04 8.19 5.47
CA ASN A 36 -8.20 7.03 5.76
C ASN A 36 -7.93 6.14 4.52
N SER A 37 -8.95 5.90 3.68
CA SER A 37 -8.74 5.12 2.45
C SER A 37 -7.83 5.81 1.43
N SER A 38 -7.77 7.14 1.43
CA SER A 38 -6.89 7.92 0.53
C SER A 38 -5.41 7.83 0.91
N MET A 39 -5.08 7.30 2.09
CA MET A 39 -3.70 7.05 2.50
C MET A 39 -2.95 6.20 1.46
N PHE A 40 -3.59 5.20 0.86
CA PHE A 40 -2.96 4.35 -0.16
C PHE A 40 -2.58 5.11 -1.44
N LEU A 41 -3.36 6.14 -1.82
CA LEU A 41 -3.01 7.03 -2.92
C LEU A 41 -1.74 7.82 -2.58
N CYS A 42 -1.65 8.39 -1.37
CA CYS A 42 -0.45 9.11 -0.93
C CYS A 42 0.78 8.19 -0.88
N VAL A 43 0.63 6.98 -0.34
CA VAL A 43 1.71 5.98 -0.28
C VAL A 43 2.18 5.59 -1.69
N PHE A 44 1.25 5.37 -2.62
CA PHE A 44 1.60 5.05 -4.00
C PHE A 44 2.34 6.19 -4.70
N LEU A 45 1.89 7.44 -4.49
CA LEU A 45 2.59 8.63 -5.00
C LEU A 45 4.01 8.73 -4.46
N VAL A 46 4.19 8.57 -3.14
CA VAL A 46 5.52 8.55 -2.51
C VAL A 46 6.38 7.42 -3.09
N ALA A 47 5.81 6.23 -3.26
CA ALA A 47 6.51 5.10 -3.85
C ALA A 47 7.00 5.44 -5.27
N VAL A 48 6.13 5.91 -6.16
CA VAL A 48 6.53 6.24 -7.54
C VAL A 48 7.55 7.39 -7.57
N LEU A 49 7.35 8.44 -6.78
CA LEU A 49 8.23 9.61 -6.75
C LEU A 49 9.57 9.35 -6.05
N SER A 50 9.69 8.28 -5.26
CA SER A 50 10.90 7.98 -4.50
C SER A 50 12.16 7.77 -5.36
N ILE A 51 12.02 7.27 -6.59
CA ILE A 51 13.17 7.09 -7.50
C ILE A 51 13.59 8.41 -8.15
N PRO A 52 12.69 9.20 -8.78
CA PRO A 52 13.03 10.56 -9.24
C PRO A 52 13.68 11.40 -8.14
N MET A 53 13.18 11.25 -6.91
CA MET A 53 13.73 11.91 -5.74
C MET A 53 15.22 11.60 -5.50
N LEU A 54 15.67 10.34 -5.69
CA LEU A 54 17.08 9.97 -5.58
C LEU A 54 17.96 10.76 -6.57
N TYR A 55 17.51 10.85 -7.82
CA TYR A 55 18.25 11.57 -8.86
C TYR A 55 18.27 13.08 -8.64
N ILE A 56 17.15 13.67 -8.20
CA ILE A 56 17.06 15.10 -7.87
C ILE A 56 18.00 15.40 -6.71
N LYS A 57 17.98 14.58 -5.64
CA LYS A 57 18.87 14.75 -4.48
C LYS A 57 20.34 14.69 -4.89
N ASN A 58 20.72 13.73 -5.73
CA ASN A 58 22.09 13.56 -6.19
C ASN A 58 22.54 14.70 -7.13
N SER A 59 21.67 15.15 -8.03
CA SER A 59 21.99 16.20 -9.02
C SER A 59 21.98 17.62 -8.45
N PHE A 60 21.11 17.87 -7.46
CA PHE A 60 20.90 19.20 -6.87
C PHE A 60 21.27 19.19 -5.38
N GLY A 61 22.56 19.09 -5.08
CA GLY A 61 23.06 19.02 -3.70
C GLY A 61 22.63 20.18 -2.79
N HIS A 62 22.31 21.35 -3.34
CA HIS A 62 21.77 22.49 -2.57
C HIS A 62 20.38 22.22 -1.96
N LEU A 63 19.63 21.24 -2.47
CA LEU A 63 18.36 20.79 -1.91
C LEU A 63 18.54 19.72 -0.82
N GLY A 64 19.79 19.33 -0.48
CA GLY A 64 20.11 18.29 0.49
C GLY A 64 19.37 18.42 1.82
N TRP A 65 19.28 19.65 2.34
CA TRP A 65 18.57 19.94 3.59
C TRP A 65 17.09 19.55 3.55
N ILE A 66 16.41 19.64 2.40
CA ILE A 66 15.01 19.23 2.24
C ILE A 66 14.88 17.72 2.46
N PHE A 67 15.83 16.94 1.92
CA PHE A 67 15.85 15.49 2.04
C PHE A 67 16.20 15.02 3.45
N GLU A 68 17.08 15.75 4.15
CA GLU A 68 17.35 15.53 5.58
C GLU A 68 16.09 15.78 6.43
N MET A 69 15.37 16.87 6.17
CA MET A 69 14.09 17.14 6.83
C MET A 69 13.05 16.07 6.53
N THR A 70 13.02 15.51 5.31
CA THR A 70 12.09 14.41 4.99
C THR A 70 12.48 13.10 5.67
N SER A 71 13.76 12.89 5.97
CA SER A 71 14.25 11.71 6.69
C SER A 71 13.71 11.63 8.12
N PHE A 72 13.30 12.76 8.71
CA PHE A 72 12.58 12.79 9.98
C PHE A 72 11.30 11.92 9.96
N PHE A 73 10.62 11.82 8.82
CA PHE A 73 9.41 11.00 8.70
C PHE A 73 9.66 9.50 8.85
N ILE A 74 10.91 9.01 8.82
CA ILE A 74 11.26 7.61 9.15
C ILE A 74 10.80 7.26 10.57
N VAL A 75 10.83 8.23 11.49
CA VAL A 75 10.34 8.07 12.87
C VAL A 75 8.90 7.56 12.89
N SER A 76 8.05 7.95 11.94
CA SER A 76 6.67 7.46 11.85
C SER A 76 6.60 5.94 11.65
N THR A 77 7.52 5.37 10.88
CA THR A 77 7.59 3.92 10.63
C THR A 77 8.10 3.19 11.88
N ILE A 78 9.04 3.79 12.61
CA ILE A 78 9.53 3.26 13.89
C ILE A 78 8.40 3.25 14.93
N ILE A 79 7.64 4.34 15.04
CA ILE A 79 6.48 4.42 15.92
C ILE A 79 5.47 3.33 15.55
N LEU A 80 5.16 3.17 14.26
CA LEU A 80 4.25 2.12 13.77
C LEU A 80 4.75 0.73 14.17
N PHE A 81 6.03 0.44 13.95
CA PHE A 81 6.65 -0.81 14.34
C PHE A 81 6.54 -1.06 15.86
N ILE A 82 6.75 -0.04 16.70
CA ILE A 82 6.62 -0.17 18.15
C ILE A 82 5.16 -0.40 18.56
N CYS A 83 4.21 0.36 18.01
CA CYS A 83 2.78 0.19 18.31
C CYS A 83 2.30 -1.22 17.99
N TYR A 84 2.61 -1.72 16.79
CA TYR A 84 2.24 -3.07 16.40
C TYR A 84 2.98 -4.15 17.20
N TRP A 85 4.21 -3.87 17.66
CA TRP A 85 4.91 -4.80 18.55
C TRP A 85 4.17 -4.98 19.87
N PHE A 86 3.70 -3.90 20.50
CA PHE A 86 2.94 -4.01 21.75
C PHE A 86 1.63 -4.79 21.57
N THR A 87 0.94 -4.61 20.45
CA THR A 87 -0.25 -5.39 20.12
C THR A 87 0.08 -6.86 19.86
N TYR A 88 1.14 -7.15 19.11
CA TYR A 88 1.57 -8.53 18.85
C TYR A 88 1.97 -9.22 20.17
N ARG A 89 2.77 -8.53 20.98
CA ARG A 89 3.24 -8.98 22.29
C ARG A 89 2.08 -9.32 23.22
N SER A 90 1.00 -8.52 23.24
CA SER A 90 -0.13 -8.78 24.13
C SER A 90 -0.96 -10.00 23.74
N ILE A 91 -0.86 -10.46 22.48
CA ILE A 91 -1.62 -11.59 21.94
C ILE A 91 -0.76 -12.86 21.92
N GLN A 92 0.48 -12.77 21.46
CA GLN A 92 1.36 -13.92 21.18
C GLN A 92 2.44 -14.13 22.25
N GLY A 93 2.69 -13.15 23.13
CA GLY A 93 3.74 -13.22 24.16
C GLY A 93 5.01 -12.44 23.80
N SER A 94 5.97 -12.40 24.73
CA SER A 94 7.14 -11.50 24.68
C SER A 94 8.50 -12.20 24.61
N SER A 95 8.54 -13.47 24.24
CA SER A 95 9.82 -14.20 24.05
C SER A 95 10.63 -13.60 22.90
N PHE A 96 11.94 -13.84 22.88
CA PHE A 96 12.82 -13.46 21.77
C PHE A 96 12.37 -14.07 20.44
N ASP A 97 11.93 -15.34 20.46
CA ASP A 97 11.41 -16.02 19.26
C ASP A 97 10.18 -15.29 18.70
N HIS A 98 9.25 -14.89 19.57
CA HIS A 98 8.09 -14.09 19.19
C HIS A 98 8.46 -12.73 18.61
N PHE A 99 9.56 -12.11 19.08
CA PHE A 99 10.07 -10.86 18.51
C PHE A 99 10.62 -11.06 17.09
N VAL A 100 11.38 -12.14 16.86
CA VAL A 100 11.88 -12.48 15.52
C VAL A 100 10.72 -12.79 14.56
N ASP A 101 9.70 -13.51 15.02
CA ASP A 101 8.50 -13.79 14.22
C ASP A 101 7.71 -12.51 13.93
N TYR A 102 7.61 -11.60 14.89
CA TYR A 102 7.01 -10.29 14.68
C TYR A 102 7.74 -9.49 13.61
N ILE A 103 9.08 -9.44 13.63
CA ILE A 103 9.86 -8.75 12.60
C ILE A 103 9.50 -9.30 11.21
N LYS A 104 9.56 -10.62 11.04
CA LYS A 104 9.21 -11.26 9.75
C LYS A 104 7.78 -10.92 9.33
N LEU A 105 6.84 -11.02 10.26
CA LEU A 105 5.43 -10.73 10.00
C LEU A 105 5.21 -9.27 9.61
N PHE A 106 5.81 -8.33 10.34
CA PHE A 106 5.69 -6.90 10.09
C PHE A 106 6.22 -6.53 8.71
N PHE A 107 7.44 -6.95 8.37
CA PHE A 107 8.03 -6.64 7.06
C PHE A 107 7.31 -7.34 5.92
N THR A 108 6.81 -8.56 6.12
CA THR A 108 5.97 -9.25 5.14
C THR A 108 4.66 -8.51 4.93
N PHE A 109 3.94 -8.21 6.00
CA PHE A 109 2.68 -7.47 5.98
C PHE A 109 2.85 -6.11 5.29
N PHE A 110 3.86 -5.34 5.70
CA PHE A 110 4.08 -4.00 5.19
C PHE A 110 4.48 -4.03 3.71
N SER A 111 5.32 -4.97 3.28
CA SER A 111 5.65 -5.16 1.86
C SER A 111 4.42 -5.51 1.04
N VAL A 112 3.58 -6.44 1.51
CA VAL A 112 2.34 -6.82 0.83
C VAL A 112 1.35 -5.64 0.77
N ALA A 113 1.22 -4.88 1.87
CA ALA A 113 0.38 -3.68 1.91
C ALA A 113 0.84 -2.61 0.91
N LEU A 114 2.16 -2.42 0.76
CA LEU A 114 2.76 -1.58 -0.28
C LEU A 114 2.49 -2.11 -1.68
N GLY A 115 2.59 -3.43 -1.91
CA GLY A 115 2.26 -4.05 -3.20
C GLY A 115 0.81 -3.85 -3.63
N PHE A 116 -0.14 -3.80 -2.68
CA PHE A 116 -1.54 -3.50 -2.96
C PHE A 116 -1.83 -2.01 -3.21
N SER A 117 -0.86 -1.12 -3.06
CA SER A 117 -1.05 0.32 -3.19
C SER A 117 -1.57 0.75 -4.55
N LEU A 118 -1.18 0.10 -5.66
CA LEU A 118 -1.70 0.38 -7.01
C LEU A 118 -3.22 0.14 -7.08
N HIS A 119 -3.68 -1.06 -6.72
CA HIS A 119 -5.11 -1.42 -6.75
C HIS A 119 -5.94 -0.52 -5.84
N ASN A 120 -5.42 -0.26 -4.65
CA ASN A 120 -6.07 0.62 -3.69
C ASN A 120 -6.15 2.06 -4.21
N THR A 121 -5.09 2.55 -4.86
CA THR A 121 -5.07 3.87 -5.50
C THR A 121 -6.12 4.00 -6.59
N VAL A 122 -6.18 3.02 -7.51
CA VAL A 122 -7.21 2.99 -8.57
C VAL A 122 -8.61 3.01 -7.95
N ALA A 123 -8.85 2.16 -6.94
CA ALA A 123 -10.13 2.10 -6.23
C ALA A 123 -10.51 3.42 -5.55
N VAL A 124 -9.55 4.10 -4.92
CA VAL A 124 -9.73 5.41 -4.27
C VAL A 124 -10.05 6.50 -5.31
N LEU A 125 -9.29 6.55 -6.40
CA LEU A 125 -9.51 7.53 -7.48
C LEU A 125 -10.90 7.36 -8.10
N GLU A 126 -11.28 6.12 -8.44
CA GLU A 126 -12.64 5.83 -8.91
C GLU A 126 -13.72 6.23 -7.89
N GLY A 127 -13.44 5.99 -6.60
CA GLY A 127 -14.32 6.34 -5.49
C GLY A 127 -14.52 7.85 -5.38
N HIS A 128 -13.46 8.64 -5.48
CA HIS A 128 -13.53 10.12 -5.48
C HIS A 128 -14.23 10.65 -6.74
N MET A 129 -13.90 10.11 -7.92
CA MET A 129 -14.54 10.46 -9.20
C MET A 129 -16.01 10.04 -9.29
N GLY A 130 -16.47 9.13 -8.42
CA GLY A 130 -17.88 8.70 -8.38
C GLY A 130 -18.26 7.70 -9.45
N LYS A 131 -17.28 6.98 -9.98
CA LYS A 131 -17.50 5.91 -10.93
C LYS A 131 -18.27 4.78 -10.25
N ARG A 132 -19.55 4.63 -10.59
CA ARG A 132 -20.37 3.52 -10.12
C ARG A 132 -19.84 2.22 -10.72
N SER A 133 -19.43 1.28 -9.87
CA SER A 133 -19.04 -0.06 -10.28
C SER A 133 -19.80 -1.07 -9.45
N GLU A 134 -20.10 -2.22 -10.03
CA GLU A 134 -20.68 -3.32 -9.26
C GLU A 134 -19.71 -3.79 -8.17
N PHE A 135 -20.25 -4.06 -6.99
CA PHE A 135 -19.51 -4.79 -5.98
C PHE A 135 -19.52 -6.28 -6.35
N VAL A 136 -18.65 -6.66 -7.28
CA VAL A 136 -18.46 -8.05 -7.67
C VAL A 136 -17.91 -8.79 -6.45
N ARG A 137 -18.75 -9.59 -5.81
CA ARG A 137 -18.36 -10.41 -4.66
C ARG A 137 -17.30 -11.42 -5.08
N THR A 138 -16.51 -11.87 -4.10
CA THR A 138 -15.52 -12.93 -4.30
C THR A 138 -16.12 -14.14 -5.01
N PRO A 139 -15.43 -14.70 -6.02
CA PRO A 139 -15.91 -15.85 -6.76
C PRO A 139 -16.25 -17.03 -5.84
N LYS A 140 -17.47 -17.57 -5.97
CA LYS A 140 -17.85 -18.83 -5.30
C LYS A 140 -17.54 -19.99 -6.25
N PHE A 141 -16.45 -20.72 -5.99
CA PHE A 141 -16.01 -21.83 -6.83
C PHE A 141 -16.84 -23.12 -6.65
N ASN A 142 -17.73 -23.17 -5.65
CA ASN A 142 -18.62 -24.31 -5.35
C ASN A 142 -17.89 -25.66 -5.32
N ILE A 143 -16.74 -25.70 -4.66
CA ILE A 143 -15.87 -26.86 -4.56
C ILE A 143 -16.33 -27.67 -3.35
N ASN A 144 -16.91 -28.85 -3.61
CA ASN A 144 -17.50 -29.70 -2.57
C ASN A 144 -16.55 -30.81 -2.09
N SER A 145 -15.34 -30.95 -2.66
CA SER A 145 -14.33 -31.92 -2.24
C SER A 145 -12.91 -31.37 -2.37
N LEU A 146 -11.99 -31.82 -1.51
CA LEU A 146 -10.58 -31.41 -1.53
C LEU A 146 -9.85 -31.80 -2.84
N THR A 147 -10.39 -32.76 -3.58
CA THR A 147 -9.85 -33.23 -4.88
C THR A 147 -10.48 -32.52 -6.08
N ALA A 148 -11.52 -31.71 -5.89
CA ALA A 148 -12.21 -31.06 -6.99
C ALA A 148 -11.35 -29.95 -7.62
N SER A 149 -11.19 -30.04 -8.95
CA SER A 149 -10.33 -29.14 -9.72
C SER A 149 -10.99 -27.77 -9.91
N TRP A 150 -10.17 -26.73 -9.82
CA TRP A 150 -10.57 -25.34 -10.08
C TRP A 150 -10.58 -25.04 -11.59
N LYS A 151 -9.96 -25.91 -12.40
CA LYS A 151 -9.77 -25.73 -13.84
C LYS A 151 -11.11 -25.64 -14.57
N GLY A 152 -11.27 -24.59 -15.37
CA GLY A 152 -12.47 -24.37 -16.20
C GLY A 152 -13.58 -23.55 -15.55
N ASN A 153 -13.40 -23.07 -14.31
CA ASN A 153 -14.39 -22.19 -13.70
C ASN A 153 -14.51 -20.85 -14.45
N LYS A 154 -15.74 -20.37 -14.69
CA LYS A 154 -16.04 -19.09 -15.37
C LYS A 154 -15.34 -17.86 -14.76
N TYR A 155 -14.92 -17.95 -13.50
CA TYR A 155 -14.21 -16.87 -12.81
C TYR A 155 -12.69 -16.86 -13.11
N LEU A 156 -12.14 -17.91 -13.72
CA LEU A 156 -10.74 -17.96 -14.14
C LEU A 156 -10.59 -17.29 -15.51
N THR A 157 -10.15 -16.03 -15.49
CA THR A 157 -9.86 -15.30 -16.72
C THR A 157 -8.49 -15.69 -17.26
N LYS A 158 -8.41 -16.23 -18.49
CA LYS A 158 -7.13 -16.62 -19.11
C LYS A 158 -6.29 -15.44 -19.64
N LYS A 159 -6.86 -14.23 -19.71
CA LYS A 159 -6.17 -13.05 -20.25
C LYS A 159 -5.37 -12.32 -19.17
N LEU A 160 -4.17 -11.86 -19.53
CA LEU A 160 -3.40 -10.92 -18.71
C LEU A 160 -4.20 -9.63 -18.56
N SER A 161 -4.40 -9.20 -17.31
CA SER A 161 -5.11 -7.94 -17.01
C SER A 161 -4.13 -6.77 -17.14
N PRO A 162 -4.57 -5.58 -17.59
CA PRO A 162 -3.70 -4.39 -17.64
C PRO A 162 -3.03 -4.08 -16.30
N ASN A 163 -3.73 -4.28 -15.18
CA ASN A 163 -3.17 -4.11 -13.83
C ASN A 163 -1.95 -5.00 -13.57
N MET A 164 -1.92 -6.21 -14.15
CA MET A 164 -0.81 -7.14 -13.98
C MET A 164 0.44 -6.69 -14.73
N ILE A 165 0.27 -6.07 -15.90
CA ILE A 165 1.37 -5.45 -16.65
C ILE A 165 1.93 -4.27 -15.84
N LEU A 166 1.05 -3.47 -15.22
CA LEU A 166 1.46 -2.38 -14.33
C LEU A 166 2.16 -2.89 -13.07
N GLU A 167 1.69 -3.96 -12.43
CA GLU A 167 2.34 -4.60 -11.29
C GLU A 167 3.76 -5.05 -11.64
N PHE A 168 3.94 -5.72 -12.77
CA PHE A 168 5.26 -6.13 -13.26
C PHE A 168 6.14 -4.92 -13.58
N GLY A 169 5.60 -3.91 -14.26
CA GLY A 169 6.30 -2.66 -14.55
C GLY A 169 6.78 -1.97 -13.28
N LEU A 170 5.96 -1.92 -12.23
CA LEU A 170 6.33 -1.38 -10.92
C LEU A 170 7.37 -2.23 -10.20
N MET A 171 7.26 -3.57 -10.28
CA MET A 171 8.31 -4.46 -9.75
C MET A 171 9.66 -4.14 -10.40
N VAL A 172 9.72 -4.07 -11.73
CA VAL A 172 10.96 -3.71 -12.46
C VAL A 172 11.41 -2.29 -12.13
N TYR A 173 10.48 -1.35 -11.97
CA TYR A 173 10.77 0.02 -11.58
C TYR A 173 11.45 0.10 -10.22
N PHE A 174 10.99 -0.64 -9.22
CA PHE A 174 11.63 -0.65 -7.89
C PHE A 174 12.93 -1.45 -7.85
N LEU A 175 13.08 -2.47 -8.70
CA LEU A 175 14.38 -3.10 -8.93
C LEU A 175 15.39 -2.09 -9.50
N PHE A 176 14.96 -1.24 -10.45
CA PHE A 176 15.76 -0.13 -10.95
C PHE A 176 16.09 0.88 -9.85
N GLY A 177 15.16 1.19 -8.94
CA GLY A 177 15.43 2.03 -7.76
C GLY A 177 16.53 1.46 -6.87
N MET A 178 16.48 0.16 -6.58
CA MET A 178 17.53 -0.54 -5.83
C MET A 178 18.88 -0.50 -6.55
N TYR A 179 18.90 -0.71 -7.86
CA TYR A 179 20.11 -0.58 -8.67
C TYR A 179 20.67 0.85 -8.61
N SER A 180 19.80 1.86 -8.71
CA SER A 180 20.16 3.29 -8.72
C SER A 180 20.85 3.75 -7.43
N ALA A 181 20.56 3.10 -6.30
CA ALA A 181 21.25 3.37 -5.02
C ALA A 181 22.78 3.14 -5.10
N ILE A 182 23.24 2.22 -5.95
CA ILE A 182 24.65 1.84 -6.07
C ILE A 182 25.48 2.94 -6.76
N PRO A 183 25.22 3.36 -8.02
CA PRO A 183 26.01 4.40 -8.68
C PRO A 183 25.83 5.78 -8.04
N LEU A 184 24.67 6.05 -7.41
CA LEU A 184 24.42 7.31 -6.70
C LEU A 184 25.02 7.32 -5.28
N ASN A 185 25.50 6.17 -4.80
CA ASN A 185 25.98 5.95 -3.42
C ASN A 185 25.00 6.47 -2.35
N ASP A 186 23.70 6.23 -2.56
CA ASP A 186 22.62 6.66 -1.67
C ASP A 186 21.69 5.49 -1.36
N PHE A 187 21.90 4.88 -0.20
CA PHE A 187 21.13 3.72 0.27
C PHE A 187 19.96 4.09 1.19
N GLY A 188 19.67 5.39 1.38
CA GLY A 188 18.67 5.84 2.36
C GLY A 188 17.27 5.26 2.11
N LEU A 189 16.88 5.11 0.84
CA LEU A 189 15.59 4.52 0.45
C LEU A 189 15.67 3.05 0.05
N PHE A 190 16.86 2.44 0.11
CA PHE A 190 17.06 1.07 -0.36
C PHE A 190 16.13 0.05 0.36
N PRO A 191 15.96 0.09 1.70
CA PRO A 191 15.01 -0.81 2.37
C PRO A 191 13.58 -0.60 1.88
N PHE A 192 13.17 0.64 1.64
CA PHE A 192 11.84 0.97 1.14
C PHE A 192 11.62 0.44 -0.29
N HIS A 193 12.59 0.62 -1.19
CA HIS A 193 12.55 0.06 -2.55
C HIS A 193 12.55 -1.46 -2.57
N LEU A 194 13.32 -2.10 -1.68
CA LEU A 194 13.29 -3.56 -1.52
C LEU A 194 11.91 -4.05 -1.12
N MET A 195 11.26 -3.42 -0.14
CA MET A 195 9.91 -3.79 0.27
C MET A 195 8.88 -3.58 -0.84
N LEU A 196 9.01 -2.52 -1.63
CA LEU A 196 8.18 -2.26 -2.80
C LEU A 196 8.40 -3.32 -3.88
N PHE A 197 9.66 -3.67 -4.18
CA PHE A 197 10.01 -4.73 -5.12
C PHE A 197 9.39 -6.08 -4.72
N LEU A 198 9.58 -6.49 -3.46
CA LEU A 198 9.02 -7.73 -2.94
C LEU A 198 7.49 -7.69 -2.88
N GLY A 199 6.91 -6.55 -2.53
CA GLY A 199 5.46 -6.33 -2.47
C GLY A 199 4.79 -6.45 -3.83
N PHE A 200 5.25 -5.68 -4.82
CA PHE A 200 4.73 -5.75 -6.19
C PHE A 200 5.03 -7.09 -6.85
N GLY A 201 6.19 -7.69 -6.57
CA GLY A 201 6.51 -9.04 -7.01
C GLY A 201 5.52 -10.07 -6.46
N PHE A 202 5.24 -10.04 -5.15
CA PHE A 202 4.24 -10.92 -4.53
C PHE A 202 2.87 -10.78 -5.17
N VAL A 203 2.38 -9.54 -5.37
CA VAL A 203 1.07 -9.30 -6.00
C VAL A 203 1.07 -9.81 -7.44
N PHE A 204 2.10 -9.50 -8.23
CA PHE A 204 2.24 -9.95 -9.61
C PHE A 204 2.21 -11.48 -9.74
N PHE A 205 3.04 -12.18 -8.96
CA PHE A 205 3.11 -13.65 -9.00
C PHE A 205 1.80 -14.29 -8.53
N LYS A 206 1.14 -13.72 -7.51
CA LYS A 206 -0.17 -14.20 -7.08
C LYS A 206 -1.24 -13.97 -8.15
N SER A 207 -1.24 -12.82 -8.83
CA SER A 207 -2.10 -12.53 -9.98
C SER A 207 -1.89 -13.51 -11.13
N LEU A 208 -0.65 -13.95 -11.37
CA LEU A 208 -0.29 -14.97 -12.37
C LEU A 208 -0.81 -16.35 -11.96
N THR A 209 -0.47 -16.81 -10.75
CA THR A 209 -0.81 -18.17 -10.29
C THR A 209 -2.31 -18.37 -10.06
N ALA A 210 -3.04 -17.33 -9.67
CA ALA A 210 -4.49 -17.41 -9.48
C ALA A 210 -5.26 -17.65 -10.79
N LYS A 211 -4.61 -17.46 -11.95
CA LYS A 211 -5.19 -17.69 -13.28
C LYS A 211 -4.73 -18.99 -13.94
N ALA A 212 -3.70 -19.66 -13.41
CA ALA A 212 -3.16 -20.93 -13.90
C ALA A 212 -3.88 -22.14 -13.27
#